data_AF-A0A3R6Z2J8-F1
#
_entry.id   AF-A0A3R6Z2J8-F1
#
_cell.length_a   1.000
_cell.length_b   1.000
_cell.length_c   1.000
_cell.angle_alpha   90.00
_cell.angle_beta   90.00
_cell.angle_gamma   90.00
#
_symmetry.space_group_name_H-M   'P 1'
#
loop_
_entity.id
_entity.type
_entity.pdbx_description
1 polymer ?
#
loop_
_entity_poly.entity_id
_entity_poly.type
_entity_poly.pdbx_seq_one_letter_code
_entity_poly.pdbx_strand_id
1 'polypeptide(L)'
;MFKKLITGISLIAFCSNIVAQSPEQGLVYYQSFDDPQPEAIRMAEIATRDSSSLFLVHTSSYSEGLKGKALDLTDEIAYRIPLSLTAKERPSFAADRSFTLQVWVKTKPGAPLGTPIMTNATTADPTGWCIGTQENGAWYLSLNDGKNSYSYQPTAGRQAINDGKWHQLTVSVDKKKGEVWMYLDGRNVAIYQTEGLQSLESKFRTIVGGSDEEQDWECRGEWMAFNGKIDEVKMWDRPISSQEVRESYGQFFPLSPLYPSYKPDKLKVQVWNIWHGGRRFGKQVGVNRVIDVLKKENADVIGLIETYGSGAIIADSLGYYFYLISSNLSIMSRYPIDETIQLFRSFNSGGAFIRLNEEQQIAFYDIWLHYLPDVADLNKGKEAIKKYEEDEAQTRLPEIREILKQMAPHTAQSAETPVILVGDFNCDSHLDWNEQTRPAHQGAFAKLEVSKQVIDKGFTDSFRHLYPDVLLNQGATWSPLINLGAKKLSCLPQRIDYIYYKGEKLIPYRSEALSHHPVGWPSDHGSVVTSFYFK
;
A
#
# COMPACT_ATOMS: atom_id res chain seq x y z
N MET A 1 -39.17 -51.41 13.74
CA MET A 1 -39.73 -50.08 14.05
C MET A 1 -38.56 -49.09 14.16
N PHE A 2 -38.59 -48.07 13.29
CA PHE A 2 -37.91 -46.76 13.30
C PHE A 2 -36.41 -46.69 13.65
N LYS A 3 -35.48 -46.57 12.67
CA LYS A 3 -35.17 -45.40 11.80
C LYS A 3 -35.14 -44.05 12.54
N LYS A 4 -33.93 -43.52 12.80
CA LYS A 4 -33.61 -42.08 12.85
C LYS A 4 -32.22 -41.90 12.20
N LEU A 5 -32.19 -41.62 10.91
CA LEU A 5 -32.08 -40.30 10.28
C LEU A 5 -30.66 -39.71 10.39
N ILE A 6 -29.92 -39.97 9.31
CA ILE A 6 -28.76 -39.21 8.84
C ILE A 6 -29.24 -37.81 8.50
N THR A 7 -28.59 -36.80 9.08
CA THR A 7 -28.47 -35.47 8.48
C THR A 7 -27.01 -35.11 8.53
N GLY A 8 -26.29 -35.47 7.46
CA GLY A 8 -25.00 -34.88 7.14
C GLY A 8 -25.24 -33.42 6.77
N ILE A 9 -24.75 -32.51 7.60
CA ILE A 9 -24.54 -31.13 7.19
C ILE A 9 -23.17 -31.13 6.54
N SER A 10 -23.16 -31.04 5.21
CA SER A 10 -21.94 -30.79 4.44
C SER A 10 -21.28 -29.52 4.98
N LEU A 11 -20.10 -29.68 5.57
CA LEU A 11 -19.14 -28.58 5.69
C LEU A 11 -18.79 -28.14 4.28
N ILE A 12 -19.43 -27.07 3.80
CA ILE A 12 -18.88 -26.30 2.69
C ILE A 12 -17.77 -25.46 3.31
N ALA A 13 -16.58 -26.05 3.41
CA ALA A 13 -15.38 -25.25 3.48
C ALA A 13 -15.30 -24.48 2.17
N PHE A 14 -15.49 -23.16 2.23
CA PHE A 14 -15.06 -22.26 1.17
C PHE A 14 -13.53 -22.27 1.17
N CYS A 15 -12.94 -23.39 0.74
CA CYS A 15 -11.62 -23.33 0.14
C CYS A 15 -11.83 -22.58 -1.17
N SER A 16 -11.39 -21.32 -1.21
CA SER A 16 -11.06 -20.64 -2.45
C SER A 16 -10.08 -21.54 -3.20
N ASN A 17 -10.62 -22.41 -4.06
CA ASN A 17 -9.87 -23.13 -5.08
C ASN A 17 -9.39 -22.07 -6.07
N ILE A 18 -8.31 -21.38 -5.72
CA ILE A 18 -7.43 -20.80 -6.72
C ILE A 18 -6.81 -22.01 -7.41
N VAL A 19 -7.44 -22.49 -8.47
CA VAL A 19 -6.73 -23.31 -9.45
C VAL A 19 -5.58 -22.42 -9.90
N ALA A 20 -4.36 -22.73 -9.45
CA ALA A 20 -3.16 -22.08 -9.93
C ALA A 20 -3.17 -22.22 -11.46
N GLN A 21 -3.45 -21.12 -12.15
CA GLN A 21 -3.37 -21.07 -13.59
C GLN A 21 -1.90 -21.25 -13.97
N SER A 22 -1.62 -21.91 -15.10
CA SER A 22 -0.23 -22.08 -15.51
C SER A 22 0.42 -20.70 -15.73
N PRO A 23 1.72 -20.52 -15.41
CA PRO A 23 2.39 -19.23 -15.57
C PRO A 23 2.32 -18.64 -17.00
N GLU A 24 2.10 -19.51 -18.00
CA GLU A 24 1.98 -19.14 -19.42
C GLU A 24 0.56 -18.73 -19.82
N GLN A 25 -0.47 -19.03 -19.02
CA GLN A 25 -1.83 -18.63 -19.35
C GLN A 25 -1.93 -17.09 -19.37
N GLY A 26 -2.42 -16.51 -20.46
CA GLY A 26 -2.54 -15.06 -20.62
C GLY A 26 -1.23 -14.31 -20.88
N LEU A 27 -0.11 -15.01 -21.09
CA LEU A 27 1.14 -14.39 -21.53
C LEU A 27 0.99 -13.91 -22.98
N VAL A 28 1.06 -12.60 -23.19
CA VAL A 28 0.89 -11.96 -24.50
C VAL A 28 2.25 -11.70 -25.16
N TYR A 29 3.25 -11.36 -24.35
CA TYR A 29 4.57 -11.01 -24.84
C TYR A 29 5.66 -11.63 -23.98
N TYR A 30 6.69 -12.17 -24.62
CA TYR A 30 7.89 -12.66 -23.96
C TYR A 30 9.12 -12.41 -24.84
N GLN A 31 10.15 -11.81 -24.25
CA GLN A 31 11.44 -11.56 -24.88
C GLN A 31 12.57 -11.90 -23.90
N SER A 32 13.27 -13.01 -24.17
CA SER A 32 14.46 -13.43 -23.41
C SER A 32 15.77 -12.89 -23.97
N PHE A 33 15.77 -12.33 -25.19
CA PHE A 33 16.97 -11.84 -25.89
C PHE A 33 18.08 -12.88 -26.19
N ASP A 34 17.90 -14.15 -25.80
CA ASP A 34 18.86 -15.25 -26.04
C ASP A 34 19.16 -15.53 -27.53
N ASP A 35 18.16 -15.34 -28.39
CA ASP A 35 18.28 -15.49 -29.85
C ASP A 35 17.87 -14.18 -30.53
N PRO A 36 18.75 -13.17 -30.52
CA PRO A 36 18.42 -11.86 -31.07
C PRO A 36 18.24 -11.98 -32.58
N GLN A 37 17.01 -11.81 -33.03
CA GLN A 37 16.72 -11.73 -34.45
C GLN A 37 17.40 -10.47 -35.02
N PRO A 38 18.04 -10.54 -36.20
CA PRO A 38 18.55 -9.34 -36.85
C PRO A 38 17.38 -8.36 -37.05
N GLU A 39 17.42 -7.19 -36.40
CA GLU A 39 16.37 -6.15 -36.45
C GLU A 39 16.29 -5.45 -37.81
N ALA A 40 16.39 -6.18 -38.92
CA ALA A 40 16.36 -5.63 -40.26
C ALA A 40 14.98 -5.04 -40.68
N ILE A 41 13.97 -4.99 -39.80
CA ILE A 41 12.57 -4.77 -40.20
C ILE A 41 11.88 -3.55 -39.56
N ARG A 42 12.35 -2.90 -38.49
CA ARG A 42 11.57 -1.80 -37.87
C ARG A 42 11.86 -0.37 -38.32
N MET A 43 12.97 -0.11 -39.01
CA MET A 43 13.22 1.23 -39.58
C MET A 43 12.39 1.52 -40.84
N ALA A 44 11.78 0.50 -41.47
CA ALA A 44 10.93 0.68 -42.65
C ALA A 44 9.63 1.45 -42.35
N GLU A 45 9.11 1.40 -41.11
CA GLU A 45 7.95 2.21 -40.70
C GLU A 45 8.35 3.67 -40.39
N ILE A 46 9.56 3.90 -39.85
CA ILE A 46 10.15 5.23 -39.63
C ILE A 46 10.46 5.92 -40.96
N ALA A 47 10.83 5.14 -42.00
CA ALA A 47 11.12 5.63 -43.35
C ALA A 47 9.92 6.28 -44.08
N THR A 48 8.71 6.24 -43.52
CA THR A 48 7.55 6.94 -44.10
C THR A 48 7.58 8.46 -43.88
N ARG A 49 8.53 8.99 -43.11
CA ARG A 49 8.65 10.44 -42.84
C ARG A 49 9.73 11.20 -43.60
N ASP A 50 10.77 10.55 -44.13
CA ASP A 50 11.75 11.22 -45.00
C ASP A 50 12.52 10.20 -45.85
N SER A 51 12.51 10.37 -47.17
CA SER A 51 12.83 9.32 -48.16
C SER A 51 14.19 9.49 -48.84
N SER A 52 15.18 10.15 -48.22
CA SER A 52 16.42 10.53 -48.93
C SER A 52 17.76 10.17 -48.27
N SER A 53 17.80 9.51 -47.12
CA SER A 53 19.06 9.16 -46.44
C SER A 53 19.35 7.66 -46.42
N LEU A 54 20.57 7.26 -46.81
CA LEU A 54 21.11 5.92 -46.61
C LEU A 54 21.15 5.61 -45.10
N PHE A 55 20.26 4.74 -44.62
CA PHE A 55 20.28 4.26 -43.25
C PHE A 55 21.41 3.24 -43.06
N LEU A 56 22.39 3.55 -42.22
CA LEU A 56 23.12 2.48 -41.53
C LEU A 56 22.12 1.77 -40.61
N VAL A 57 21.82 0.52 -40.92
CA VAL A 57 21.01 -0.35 -40.07
C VAL A 57 21.84 -0.66 -38.82
N HIS A 58 21.65 0.14 -37.78
CA HIS A 58 22.16 -0.16 -36.44
C HIS A 58 21.13 -1.03 -35.73
N THR A 59 21.57 -2.18 -35.26
CA THR A 59 20.75 -3.11 -34.48
C THR A 59 20.99 -2.89 -33.00
N SER A 60 20.01 -3.23 -32.17
CA SER A 60 20.19 -3.41 -30.74
C SER A 60 21.45 -4.21 -30.41
N SER A 61 22.09 -3.85 -29.30
CA SER A 61 23.31 -4.51 -28.82
C SER A 61 22.98 -5.52 -27.74
N TYR A 62 23.71 -6.64 -27.72
CA TYR A 62 23.45 -7.73 -26.80
C TYR A 62 24.72 -8.22 -26.12
N SER A 63 24.64 -8.47 -24.81
CA SER A 63 25.73 -9.02 -24.02
C SER A 63 25.25 -10.12 -23.09
N GLU A 64 26.11 -10.68 -22.23
CA GLU A 64 25.73 -11.75 -21.31
C GLU A 64 24.58 -11.32 -20.38
N GLY A 65 23.51 -12.13 -20.37
CA GLY A 65 22.26 -11.92 -19.63
C GLY A 65 22.16 -12.66 -18.30
N LEU A 66 20.94 -12.81 -17.77
CA LEU A 66 20.64 -13.76 -16.68
C LEU A 66 20.89 -15.19 -17.14
N LYS A 67 20.43 -15.46 -18.35
CA LYS A 67 20.69 -16.65 -19.14
C LYS A 67 21.02 -16.14 -20.56
N GLY A 68 21.93 -16.83 -21.24
CA GLY A 68 22.35 -16.48 -22.60
C GLY A 68 22.65 -14.98 -22.81
N LYS A 69 21.74 -14.26 -23.47
CA LYS A 69 21.96 -12.87 -23.87
C LYS A 69 20.89 -11.93 -23.29
N ALA A 70 21.29 -10.70 -23.02
CA ALA A 70 20.42 -9.59 -22.61
C ALA A 70 20.60 -8.40 -23.56
N LEU A 71 19.57 -7.56 -23.66
CA LEU A 71 19.67 -6.25 -24.30
C LEU A 71 20.62 -5.37 -23.49
N ASP A 72 21.68 -4.86 -24.13
CA ASP A 72 22.71 -4.07 -23.47
C ASP A 72 22.61 -2.59 -23.88
N LEU A 73 22.22 -1.78 -22.90
CA LEU A 73 22.08 -0.33 -23.02
C LEU A 73 23.03 0.37 -22.05
N THR A 74 24.09 -0.30 -21.61
CA THR A 74 25.10 0.32 -20.75
C THR A 74 25.88 1.41 -21.49
N ASP A 75 26.55 2.24 -20.72
CA ASP A 75 27.52 3.23 -21.19
C ASP A 75 28.80 2.63 -21.84
N GLU A 76 28.91 1.30 -21.95
CA GLU A 76 30.04 0.59 -22.59
C GLU A 76 29.78 0.27 -24.06
N ILE A 77 28.56 0.46 -24.52
CA ILE A 77 28.10 0.05 -25.84
C ILE A 77 27.85 1.29 -26.71
N ALA A 78 28.27 1.21 -27.98
CA ALA A 78 28.17 2.33 -28.91
C ALA A 78 26.73 2.67 -29.32
N TYR A 79 25.87 1.66 -29.46
CA TYR A 79 24.48 1.81 -29.89
C TYR A 79 23.55 1.30 -28.80
N ARG A 80 22.97 2.24 -28.04
CA ARG A 80 22.09 1.96 -26.89
C ARG A 80 20.64 2.01 -27.33
N ILE A 81 20.27 1.16 -28.30
CA ILE A 81 18.97 1.19 -28.98
C ILE A 81 17.92 0.41 -28.16
N PRO A 82 16.86 1.08 -27.67
CA PRO A 82 15.77 0.41 -26.96
C PRO A 82 14.89 -0.43 -27.89
N LEU A 83 14.20 -1.43 -27.34
CA LEU A 83 13.23 -2.20 -28.09
C LEU A 83 11.86 -1.50 -28.11
N SER A 84 11.33 -1.25 -29.30
CA SER A 84 10.00 -0.67 -29.51
C SER A 84 8.98 -1.75 -29.81
N LEU A 85 7.80 -1.71 -29.19
CA LEU A 85 6.67 -2.62 -29.42
C LEU A 85 5.46 -1.89 -29.99
N THR A 86 4.81 -2.51 -30.98
CA THR A 86 3.54 -2.03 -31.55
C THR A 86 2.37 -2.48 -30.68
N ALA A 87 1.20 -1.87 -30.87
CA ALA A 87 -0.02 -2.23 -30.12
C ALA A 87 -0.46 -3.69 -30.29
N LYS A 88 -0.02 -4.40 -31.34
CA LYS A 88 -0.35 -5.81 -31.58
C LYS A 88 0.52 -6.80 -30.78
N GLU A 89 1.62 -6.33 -30.21
CA GLU A 89 2.64 -7.17 -29.57
C GLU A 89 2.59 -7.13 -28.05
N ARG A 90 1.62 -6.40 -27.50
CA ARG A 90 1.48 -6.13 -26.07
C ARG A 90 0.02 -6.32 -25.65
N PRO A 91 -0.27 -6.49 -24.36
CA PRO A 91 -1.64 -6.44 -23.89
C PRO A 91 -2.25 -5.04 -24.10
N SER A 92 -3.58 -4.98 -24.06
CA SER A 92 -4.29 -3.71 -24.00
C SER A 92 -4.23 -3.13 -22.58
N PHE A 93 -4.08 -1.81 -22.52
CA PHE A 93 -4.09 -1.01 -21.30
C PHE A 93 -5.40 -0.21 -21.14
N ALA A 94 -6.46 -0.63 -21.82
CA ALA A 94 -7.77 0.02 -21.77
C ALA A 94 -8.39 -0.03 -20.36
N ALA A 95 -9.41 0.80 -20.13
CA ALA A 95 -10.00 0.99 -18.80
C ALA A 95 -10.58 -0.31 -18.19
N ASP A 96 -11.04 -1.25 -19.03
CA ASP A 96 -11.64 -2.53 -18.65
C ASP A 96 -10.66 -3.71 -18.70
N ARG A 97 -9.36 -3.46 -18.93
CA ARG A 97 -8.33 -4.49 -19.14
C ARG A 97 -7.29 -4.49 -18.03
N SER A 98 -7.25 -5.60 -17.29
CA SER A 98 -6.16 -5.92 -16.38
C SER A 98 -4.93 -6.38 -17.16
N PHE A 99 -3.73 -6.19 -16.61
CA PHE A 99 -2.48 -6.61 -17.25
C PHE A 99 -1.36 -6.73 -16.21
N THR A 100 -0.29 -7.41 -16.60
CA THR A 100 0.94 -7.47 -15.80
C THR A 100 2.14 -7.16 -16.68
N LEU A 101 3.11 -6.44 -16.12
CA LEU A 101 4.40 -6.12 -16.73
C LEU A 101 5.52 -6.67 -15.85
N GLN A 102 6.47 -7.40 -16.43
CA GLN A 102 7.68 -7.86 -15.75
C GLN A 102 8.91 -7.55 -16.60
N VAL A 103 9.98 -7.12 -15.94
CA VAL A 103 11.29 -6.88 -16.55
C VAL A 103 12.41 -7.23 -15.59
N TRP A 104 13.49 -7.83 -16.09
CA TRP A 104 14.73 -7.96 -15.34
C TRP A 104 15.71 -6.89 -15.77
N VAL A 105 16.37 -6.28 -14.78
CA VAL A 105 17.35 -5.20 -15.01
C VAL A 105 18.62 -5.44 -14.24
N LYS A 106 19.75 -5.03 -14.83
CA LYS A 106 21.04 -4.95 -14.15
C LYS A 106 21.78 -3.72 -14.61
N THR A 107 22.31 -2.96 -13.68
CA THR A 107 23.14 -1.79 -13.99
C THR A 107 24.53 -1.98 -13.39
N LYS A 108 25.46 -1.06 -13.69
CA LYS A 108 26.74 -1.01 -12.97
C LYS A 108 26.51 -0.50 -11.54
N PRO A 109 27.36 -0.89 -10.57
CA PRO A 109 27.35 -0.27 -9.25
C PRO A 109 27.46 1.26 -9.36
N GLY A 110 26.47 1.97 -8.80
CA GLY A 110 26.43 3.43 -8.81
C GLY A 110 26.18 4.07 -10.19
N ALA A 111 25.67 3.31 -11.18
CA ALA A 111 25.29 3.85 -12.48
C ALA A 111 24.36 5.08 -12.31
N PRO A 112 24.59 6.18 -13.05
CA PRO A 112 23.65 7.28 -13.12
C PRO A 112 22.30 6.78 -13.64
N LEU A 113 21.26 7.05 -12.84
CA LEU A 113 19.86 6.71 -13.12
C LEU A 113 19.03 7.98 -13.33
N GLY A 114 17.75 7.82 -13.64
CA GLY A 114 16.83 8.94 -13.94
C GLY A 114 16.04 8.75 -15.23
N THR A 115 16.21 7.62 -15.92
CA THR A 115 15.52 7.31 -17.18
C THR A 115 14.51 6.16 -17.02
N PRO A 116 13.50 6.08 -17.90
CA PRO A 116 12.57 4.95 -17.94
C PRO A 116 13.26 3.61 -18.24
N ILE A 117 12.78 2.54 -17.61
CA ILE A 117 13.14 1.15 -17.94
C ILE A 117 12.16 0.63 -18.98
N MET A 118 10.86 0.86 -18.78
CA MET A 118 9.82 0.46 -19.71
C MET A 118 8.62 1.40 -19.57
N THR A 119 8.06 1.88 -20.68
CA THR A 119 6.95 2.83 -20.64
C THR A 119 6.17 2.87 -21.95
N ASN A 120 4.92 3.34 -21.89
CA ASN A 120 4.16 3.82 -23.03
C ASN A 120 3.86 5.34 -22.93
N ALA A 121 4.65 6.08 -22.17
CA ALA A 121 4.52 7.52 -21.95
C ALA A 121 5.86 8.22 -22.20
N THR A 122 5.87 9.54 -22.12
CA THR A 122 7.08 10.37 -22.26
C THR A 122 7.24 11.29 -21.05
N THR A 123 8.41 11.92 -20.89
CA THR A 123 8.59 12.91 -19.81
C THR A 123 7.72 14.14 -20.02
N ALA A 124 7.48 14.53 -21.28
CA ALA A 124 6.64 15.67 -21.64
C ALA A 124 5.13 15.39 -21.57
N ASP A 125 4.71 14.14 -21.82
CA ASP A 125 3.32 13.69 -21.75
C ASP A 125 3.25 12.37 -20.97
N PRO A 126 3.08 12.46 -19.63
CA PRO A 126 3.16 11.30 -18.74
C PRO A 126 1.89 10.44 -18.75
N THR A 127 0.92 10.70 -19.64
CA THR A 127 -0.31 9.91 -19.76
C THR A 127 0.03 8.50 -20.24
N GLY A 128 -0.25 7.51 -19.40
CA GLY A 128 0.13 6.11 -19.58
C GLY A 128 0.75 5.52 -18.31
N TRP A 129 1.70 4.61 -18.48
CA TRP A 129 2.44 3.98 -17.39
C TRP A 129 3.95 4.03 -17.64
N CYS A 130 4.73 4.04 -16.56
CA CYS A 130 6.19 4.01 -16.60
C CYS A 130 6.75 3.24 -15.40
N ILE A 131 7.56 2.21 -15.68
CA ILE A 131 8.51 1.64 -14.73
C ILE A 131 9.86 2.30 -15.06
N GLY A 132 10.43 3.02 -14.10
CA GLY A 132 11.63 3.81 -14.35
C GLY A 132 12.59 3.84 -13.18
N THR A 133 13.63 4.66 -13.32
CA THR A 133 14.67 4.80 -12.32
C THR A 133 14.72 6.20 -11.73
N GLN A 134 14.93 6.28 -10.43
CA GLN A 134 15.15 7.52 -9.69
C GLN A 134 16.66 7.82 -9.67
N GLU A 135 17.03 9.11 -9.67
CA GLU A 135 18.44 9.55 -9.58
C GLU A 135 19.16 8.99 -8.34
N ASN A 136 18.43 8.69 -7.26
CA ASN A 136 18.99 8.13 -6.04
C ASN A 136 19.38 6.64 -6.14
N GLY A 137 19.11 5.97 -7.26
CA GLY A 137 19.41 4.54 -7.46
C GLY A 137 18.23 3.59 -7.33
N ALA A 138 17.10 4.04 -6.77
CA ALA A 138 15.88 3.24 -6.65
C ALA A 138 15.08 3.22 -7.96
N TRP A 139 14.12 2.29 -8.06
CA TRP A 139 13.13 2.27 -9.14
C TRP A 139 11.88 3.07 -8.76
N TYR A 140 11.00 3.34 -9.73
CA TYR A 140 9.67 3.91 -9.47
C TYR A 140 8.60 3.33 -10.41
N LEU A 141 7.34 3.47 -10.00
CA LEU A 141 6.17 3.29 -10.86
C LEU A 141 5.41 4.62 -10.98
N SER A 142 4.96 4.93 -12.19
CA SER A 142 4.00 5.99 -12.47
C SER A 142 2.84 5.43 -13.30
N LEU A 143 1.61 5.71 -12.89
CA LEU A 143 0.38 5.44 -13.62
C LEU A 143 -0.42 6.74 -13.72
N ASN A 144 -0.81 7.15 -14.91
CA ASN A 144 -1.53 8.39 -15.15
C ASN A 144 -2.54 8.22 -16.29
N ASP A 145 -3.82 8.45 -16.03
CA ASP A 145 -4.89 8.32 -17.03
C ASP A 145 -5.36 9.68 -17.60
N GLY A 146 -4.60 10.75 -17.31
CA GLY A 146 -4.91 12.15 -17.62
C GLY A 146 -5.78 12.86 -16.57
N LYS A 147 -6.38 12.13 -15.63
CA LYS A 147 -7.21 12.67 -14.53
C LYS A 147 -6.70 12.24 -13.16
N ASN A 148 -6.40 10.96 -13.00
CA ASN A 148 -5.87 10.34 -11.81
C ASN A 148 -4.38 10.01 -12.02
N SER A 149 -3.59 10.17 -10.97
CA SER A 149 -2.17 9.80 -11.00
C SER A 149 -1.79 9.06 -9.72
N TYR A 150 -1.10 7.94 -9.89
CA TYR A 150 -0.54 7.13 -8.82
C TYR A 150 0.95 6.97 -9.07
N SER A 151 1.75 7.30 -8.07
CA SER A 151 3.21 7.14 -8.12
C SER A 151 3.74 6.41 -6.89
N TYR A 152 4.60 5.43 -7.13
CA TYR A 152 5.35 4.71 -6.10
C TYR A 152 6.82 5.05 -6.24
N GLN A 153 7.39 5.65 -5.21
CA GLN A 153 8.79 6.10 -5.15
C GLN A 153 9.39 5.67 -3.79
N PRO A 154 9.93 4.44 -3.69
CA PRO A 154 10.60 3.97 -2.48
C PRO A 154 11.98 4.61 -2.31
N THR A 155 12.66 4.32 -1.20
CA THR A 155 14.01 4.81 -0.95
C THR A 155 15.07 3.88 -1.55
N ALA A 156 16.22 4.44 -1.90
CA ALA A 156 17.38 3.66 -2.34
C ALA A 156 18.02 2.84 -1.21
N GLY A 157 17.70 3.10 0.06
CA GLY A 157 18.24 2.35 1.19
C GLY A 157 17.84 0.87 1.18
N ARG A 158 16.65 0.55 0.66
CA ARG A 158 16.13 -0.82 0.56
C ARG A 158 15.92 -1.28 -0.89
N GLN A 159 15.56 -0.38 -1.79
CA GLN A 159 15.12 -0.73 -3.15
C GLN A 159 15.99 -0.11 -4.26
N ALA A 160 17.28 0.11 -3.99
CA ALA A 160 18.23 0.42 -5.05
C ALA A 160 18.34 -0.75 -6.04
N ILE A 161 18.43 -0.40 -7.32
CA ILE A 161 18.67 -1.34 -8.44
C ILE A 161 19.98 -1.03 -9.18
N ASN A 162 20.78 -0.12 -8.62
CA ASN A 162 22.13 0.22 -9.08
C ASN A 162 23.26 -0.32 -8.21
N ASP A 163 23.07 -1.55 -7.71
CA ASP A 163 24.04 -2.22 -6.86
C ASP A 163 24.95 -3.22 -7.61
N GLY A 164 24.82 -3.33 -8.93
CA GLY A 164 25.56 -4.27 -9.77
C GLY A 164 24.93 -5.65 -9.94
N LYS A 165 23.74 -5.90 -9.39
CA LYS A 165 23.04 -7.19 -9.48
C LYS A 165 21.84 -7.14 -10.43
N TRP A 166 21.35 -8.33 -10.77
CA TRP A 166 20.08 -8.49 -11.47
C TRP A 166 18.92 -8.32 -10.49
N HIS A 167 17.92 -7.55 -10.89
CA HIS A 167 16.68 -7.34 -10.17
C HIS A 167 15.48 -7.65 -11.05
N GLN A 168 14.45 -8.28 -10.47
CA GLN A 168 13.16 -8.49 -11.10
C GLN A 168 12.19 -7.40 -10.64
N LEU A 169 11.62 -6.65 -11.58
CA LEU A 169 10.54 -5.70 -11.33
C LEU A 169 9.26 -6.24 -11.96
N THR A 170 8.21 -6.34 -11.16
CA THR A 170 6.88 -6.76 -11.66
C THR A 170 5.79 -5.84 -11.15
N VAL A 171 4.87 -5.47 -12.04
CA VAL A 171 3.68 -4.65 -11.74
C VAL A 171 2.45 -5.36 -12.29
N SER A 172 1.54 -5.75 -11.41
CA SER A 172 0.27 -6.42 -11.75
C SER A 172 -0.90 -5.46 -11.50
N VAL A 173 -1.60 -5.07 -12.55
CA VAL A 173 -2.74 -4.14 -12.53
C VAL A 173 -4.02 -4.95 -12.67
N ASP A 174 -4.84 -4.97 -11.62
CA ASP A 174 -6.17 -5.57 -11.61
C ASP A 174 -7.25 -4.49 -11.69
N LYS A 175 -7.83 -4.30 -12.88
CA LYS A 175 -8.93 -3.35 -13.09
C LYS A 175 -10.24 -3.78 -12.43
N LYS A 176 -10.45 -5.07 -12.18
CA LYS A 176 -11.68 -5.58 -11.55
C LYS A 176 -11.68 -5.33 -10.06
N LYS A 177 -10.54 -5.59 -9.40
CA LYS A 177 -10.34 -5.22 -7.99
C LYS A 177 -10.04 -3.73 -7.82
N GLY A 178 -9.58 -3.04 -8.87
CA GLY A 178 -9.16 -1.65 -8.78
C GLY A 178 -7.87 -1.52 -7.98
N GLU A 179 -6.88 -2.38 -8.26
CA GLU A 179 -5.65 -2.48 -7.49
C GLU A 179 -4.40 -2.66 -8.35
N VAL A 180 -3.27 -2.23 -7.81
CA VAL A 180 -1.95 -2.41 -8.42
C VAL A 180 -1.01 -3.01 -7.40
N TRP A 181 -0.47 -4.18 -7.71
CA TRP A 181 0.50 -4.89 -6.90
C TRP A 181 1.89 -4.72 -7.52
N MET A 182 2.86 -4.33 -6.69
CA MET A 182 4.23 -4.03 -7.07
C MET A 182 5.19 -4.99 -6.38
N TYR A 183 6.15 -5.49 -7.15
CA TYR A 183 7.07 -6.50 -6.70
C TYR A 183 8.51 -6.16 -7.08
N LEU A 184 9.42 -6.47 -6.16
CA LEU A 184 10.86 -6.45 -6.36
C LEU A 184 11.41 -7.81 -5.93
N ASP A 185 12.17 -8.47 -6.80
CA ASP A 185 12.90 -9.70 -6.51
C ASP A 185 12.02 -10.80 -5.90
N GLY A 186 10.87 -11.07 -6.55
CA GLY A 186 9.93 -12.10 -6.11
C GLY A 186 9.15 -11.77 -4.83
N ARG A 187 9.20 -10.53 -4.32
CA ARG A 187 8.50 -10.09 -3.11
C ARG A 187 7.59 -8.90 -3.39
N ASN A 188 6.37 -8.94 -2.84
CA ASN A 188 5.51 -7.76 -2.83
C ASN A 188 6.17 -6.65 -2.00
N VAL A 189 6.22 -5.43 -2.53
CA VAL A 189 6.75 -4.26 -1.84
C VAL A 189 5.70 -3.17 -1.65
N ALA A 190 4.68 -3.14 -2.49
CA ALA A 190 3.56 -2.23 -2.36
C ALA A 190 2.27 -2.76 -3.02
N ILE A 191 1.13 -2.33 -2.49
CA ILE A 191 -0.20 -2.52 -3.06
C ILE A 191 -0.87 -1.15 -3.04
N TYR A 192 -1.41 -0.70 -4.16
CA TYR A 192 -2.18 0.54 -4.24
C TYR A 192 -3.61 0.19 -4.61
N GLN A 193 -4.57 0.70 -3.84
CA GLN A 193 -5.95 0.78 -4.29
C GLN A 193 -6.07 1.97 -5.24
N THR A 194 -6.53 1.67 -6.45
CA THR A 194 -6.59 2.59 -7.59
C THR A 194 -8.01 2.68 -8.12
N GLU A 195 -8.98 2.87 -7.21
CA GLU A 195 -10.38 3.10 -7.58
C GLU A 195 -10.48 4.24 -8.59
N GLY A 196 -11.23 4.02 -9.67
CA GLY A 196 -11.44 5.02 -10.70
C GLY A 196 -10.29 5.20 -11.70
N LEU A 197 -9.19 4.45 -11.60
CA LEU A 197 -8.12 4.48 -12.60
C LEU A 197 -8.62 4.02 -13.98
N GLN A 198 -8.67 4.94 -14.93
CA GLN A 198 -9.17 4.73 -16.28
C GLN A 198 -8.10 4.10 -17.20
N SER A 199 -8.27 4.28 -18.52
CA SER A 199 -7.35 3.78 -19.53
C SER A 199 -5.94 4.31 -19.32
N LEU A 200 -4.97 3.39 -19.39
CA LEU A 200 -3.53 3.69 -19.44
C LEU A 200 -2.98 3.51 -20.86
N GLU A 201 -3.86 3.32 -21.86
CA GLU A 201 -3.46 3.44 -23.27
C GLU A 201 -2.92 4.85 -23.54
N SER A 202 -1.93 4.91 -24.42
CA SER A 202 -1.30 6.15 -24.84
C SER A 202 -1.09 6.13 -26.35
N LYS A 203 -0.91 7.32 -26.93
CA LYS A 203 -0.55 7.49 -28.35
C LYS A 203 0.88 7.05 -28.64
N PHE A 204 1.72 6.94 -27.61
CA PHE A 204 3.12 6.53 -27.74
C PHE A 204 3.25 5.01 -27.80
N ARG A 205 4.33 4.56 -28.42
CA ARG A 205 4.71 3.14 -28.47
C ARG A 205 5.12 2.66 -27.09
N THR A 206 5.03 1.36 -26.86
CA THR A 206 5.62 0.75 -25.66
C THR A 206 7.09 0.50 -25.91
N ILE A 207 7.95 1.15 -25.15
CA ILE A 207 9.39 1.06 -25.27
C ILE A 207 9.95 0.28 -24.07
N VAL A 208 10.91 -0.61 -24.36
CA VAL A 208 11.67 -1.40 -23.40
C VAL A 208 13.13 -0.95 -23.48
N GLY A 209 13.64 -0.40 -22.40
CA GLY A 209 14.97 0.21 -22.34
C GLY A 209 15.02 1.71 -22.57
N GLY A 210 13.91 2.42 -22.42
CA GLY A 210 13.85 3.88 -22.59
C GLY A 210 12.42 4.38 -22.75
N SER A 211 12.23 5.47 -23.50
CA SER A 211 10.92 6.03 -23.84
C SER A 211 10.77 6.27 -25.36
N ASP A 212 9.57 6.68 -25.77
CA ASP A 212 9.26 7.03 -27.17
C ASP A 212 9.71 8.46 -27.54
N GLU A 213 10.60 9.05 -26.74
CA GLU A 213 11.16 10.39 -26.97
C GLU A 213 12.36 10.33 -27.89
N GLU A 214 12.50 11.36 -28.74
CA GLU A 214 13.64 11.51 -29.65
C GLU A 214 13.91 10.21 -30.43
N GLN A 215 12.86 9.66 -31.07
CA GLN A 215 12.93 8.52 -31.98
C GLN A 215 12.84 8.99 -33.44
N ASP A 216 13.85 9.74 -33.87
CA ASP A 216 14.03 10.18 -35.25
C ASP A 216 15.34 9.64 -35.86
N TRP A 217 15.79 10.23 -36.96
CA TRP A 217 16.99 9.78 -37.66
C TRP A 217 18.29 10.28 -36.99
N GLU A 218 18.23 11.37 -36.22
CA GLU A 218 19.36 11.92 -35.46
C GLU A 218 19.54 11.18 -34.14
N CYS A 219 18.42 10.84 -33.48
CA CYS A 219 18.37 10.12 -32.23
C CYS A 219 17.48 8.88 -32.35
N ARG A 220 18.03 7.69 -32.08
CA ARG A 220 17.32 6.40 -32.23
C ARG A 220 16.67 5.96 -30.91
N GLY A 221 16.10 6.91 -30.17
CA GLY A 221 15.63 6.69 -28.79
C GLY A 221 16.76 6.57 -27.75
N GLU A 222 18.01 6.83 -28.15
CA GLU A 222 19.18 6.71 -27.26
C GLU A 222 19.23 7.83 -26.20
N TRP A 223 18.56 8.96 -26.44
CA TRP A 223 18.49 10.09 -25.50
C TRP A 223 17.94 9.67 -24.12
N MET A 224 16.90 8.85 -24.12
CA MET A 224 16.25 8.33 -22.90
C MET A 224 16.61 6.88 -22.61
N ALA A 225 17.64 6.32 -23.25
CA ALA A 225 17.99 4.93 -23.05
C ALA A 225 18.39 4.65 -21.60
N PHE A 226 17.81 3.57 -21.05
CA PHE A 226 18.16 3.04 -19.74
C PHE A 226 19.66 2.75 -19.67
N ASN A 227 20.34 3.11 -18.58
CA ASN A 227 21.75 2.82 -18.40
C ASN A 227 21.95 1.46 -17.71
N GLY A 228 21.75 0.38 -18.47
CA GLY A 228 21.86 -0.96 -17.94
C GLY A 228 21.52 -2.04 -18.97
N LYS A 229 21.45 -3.28 -18.48
CA LYS A 229 21.02 -4.44 -19.24
C LYS A 229 19.58 -4.79 -18.89
N ILE A 230 18.85 -5.29 -19.88
CA ILE A 230 17.46 -5.74 -19.76
C ILE A 230 17.33 -7.18 -20.24
N ASP A 231 16.59 -7.98 -19.49
CA ASP A 231 16.35 -9.38 -19.81
C ASP A 231 14.93 -9.82 -19.42
N GLU A 232 14.52 -10.99 -19.90
CA GLU A 232 13.35 -11.75 -19.43
C GLU A 232 12.05 -10.90 -19.31
N VAL A 233 11.78 -10.10 -20.35
CA VAL A 233 10.63 -9.19 -20.41
C VAL A 233 9.37 -9.99 -20.69
N LYS A 234 8.37 -9.88 -19.82
CA LYS A 234 7.10 -10.60 -19.92
C LYS A 234 5.92 -9.66 -19.72
N MET A 235 4.86 -9.84 -20.51
CA MET A 235 3.60 -9.12 -20.36
C MET A 235 2.41 -10.07 -20.44
N TRP A 236 1.46 -9.90 -19.52
CA TRP A 236 0.22 -10.68 -19.48
C TRP A 236 -1.00 -9.77 -19.67
N ASP A 237 -2.09 -10.30 -20.23
CA ASP A 237 -3.41 -9.66 -20.32
C ASP A 237 -4.31 -9.91 -19.10
N ARG A 238 -3.67 -10.29 -17.98
CA ARG A 238 -4.30 -10.58 -16.70
C ARG A 238 -3.39 -10.16 -15.55
N PRO A 239 -3.94 -9.99 -14.32
CA PRO A 239 -3.10 -9.91 -13.15
C PRO A 239 -2.48 -11.29 -12.86
N ILE A 240 -1.28 -11.30 -12.29
CA ILE A 240 -0.62 -12.51 -11.77
C ILE A 240 -0.46 -12.40 -10.25
N SER A 241 -0.50 -13.55 -9.57
CA SER A 241 -0.45 -13.64 -8.12
C SER A 241 0.96 -13.44 -7.54
N SER A 242 1.04 -13.12 -6.24
CA SER A 242 2.32 -13.06 -5.51
C SER A 242 3.11 -14.37 -5.60
N GLN A 243 2.42 -15.51 -5.66
CA GLN A 243 3.05 -16.83 -5.83
C GLN A 243 3.67 -16.97 -7.23
N GLU A 244 2.94 -16.62 -8.29
CA GLU A 244 3.47 -16.69 -9.67
C GLU A 244 4.70 -15.79 -9.86
N VAL A 245 4.69 -14.56 -9.34
CA VAL A 245 5.86 -13.65 -9.40
C VAL A 245 7.07 -14.27 -8.71
N ARG A 246 6.84 -14.82 -7.51
CA ARG A 246 7.88 -15.46 -6.70
C ARG A 246 8.43 -16.71 -7.38
N GLU A 247 7.59 -17.55 -7.97
CA GLU A 247 8.02 -18.70 -8.77
C GLU A 247 8.84 -18.25 -9.99
N SER A 248 8.46 -17.16 -10.67
CA SER A 248 9.26 -16.60 -11.77
C SER A 248 10.63 -16.11 -11.30
N TYR A 249 10.76 -15.54 -10.09
CA TYR A 249 12.06 -15.18 -9.51
C TYR A 249 12.90 -16.43 -9.18
N GLY A 250 12.23 -17.46 -8.65
CA GLY A 250 12.81 -18.74 -8.25
C GLY A 250 13.46 -19.53 -9.37
N GLN A 251 13.17 -19.20 -10.63
CA GLN A 251 13.82 -19.79 -11.80
C GLN A 251 15.30 -19.41 -11.92
N PHE A 252 15.69 -18.25 -11.37
CA PHE A 252 17.04 -17.70 -11.52
C PHE A 252 17.77 -17.55 -10.18
N PHE A 253 17.05 -17.31 -9.08
CA PHE A 253 17.63 -17.05 -7.77
C PHE A 253 16.92 -17.84 -6.66
N PRO A 254 17.62 -18.20 -5.57
CA PRO A 254 17.02 -18.91 -4.45
C PRO A 254 15.96 -18.07 -3.74
N LEU A 255 14.86 -18.72 -3.36
CA LEU A 255 13.75 -18.07 -2.67
C LEU A 255 14.02 -17.92 -1.17
N SER A 256 14.06 -16.67 -0.69
CA SER A 256 14.12 -16.38 0.76
C SER A 256 12.73 -16.48 1.41
N PRO A 257 12.55 -17.09 2.60
CA PRO A 257 11.24 -17.28 3.25
C PRO A 257 10.40 -16.00 3.35
N LEU A 258 9.07 -16.12 3.19
CA LEU A 258 8.13 -14.97 3.26
C LEU A 258 7.82 -14.55 4.70
N TYR A 259 7.80 -15.51 5.61
CA TYR A 259 7.51 -15.33 7.03
C TYR A 259 8.48 -16.18 7.87
N PRO A 260 8.57 -15.93 9.19
CA PRO A 260 9.38 -16.75 10.07
C PRO A 260 8.95 -18.22 10.06
N SER A 261 9.90 -19.14 10.27
CA SER A 261 9.63 -20.58 10.40
C SER A 261 9.00 -20.97 11.74
N TYR A 262 8.88 -20.01 12.67
CA TYR A 262 8.21 -20.19 13.95
C TYR A 262 6.86 -19.49 13.95
N LYS A 263 5.96 -19.96 14.80
CA LYS A 263 4.66 -19.34 15.06
C LYS A 263 4.84 -18.17 16.04
N PRO A 264 4.64 -16.89 15.65
CA PRO A 264 4.77 -15.78 16.59
C PRO A 264 3.77 -15.90 17.75
N ASP A 265 4.30 -15.78 18.97
CA ASP A 265 3.52 -15.75 20.21
C ASP A 265 3.07 -14.33 20.60
N LYS A 266 3.59 -13.31 19.90
CA LYS A 266 3.36 -11.90 20.17
C LYS A 266 3.05 -11.13 18.89
N LEU A 267 2.23 -10.10 19.05
CA LEU A 267 1.90 -9.15 18.01
C LEU A 267 1.83 -7.75 18.60
N LYS A 268 2.61 -6.81 18.08
CA LYS A 268 2.49 -5.39 18.41
C LYS A 268 1.78 -4.66 17.29
N VAL A 269 0.69 -3.97 17.61
CA VAL A 269 -0.08 -3.14 16.69
C VAL A 269 0.08 -1.68 17.05
N GLN A 270 0.15 -0.83 16.03
CA GLN A 270 0.18 0.62 16.18
C GLN A 270 -0.83 1.30 15.26
N VAL A 271 -1.40 2.41 15.72
CA VAL A 271 -2.18 3.33 14.89
C VAL A 271 -1.72 4.75 15.12
N TRP A 272 -1.68 5.54 14.06
CA TRP A 272 -1.29 6.94 14.16
C TRP A 272 -1.82 7.80 13.01
N ASN A 273 -2.58 8.84 13.33
CA ASN A 273 -2.75 9.99 12.44
C ASN A 273 -1.47 10.84 12.46
N ILE A 274 -0.79 10.93 11.32
CA ILE A 274 0.51 11.60 11.20
C ILE A 274 0.41 13.04 10.69
N TRP A 275 -0.80 13.58 10.52
CA TRP A 275 -1.10 14.98 10.20
C TRP A 275 -0.39 15.55 8.97
N HIS A 276 -1.11 15.64 7.85
CA HIS A 276 -0.54 16.08 6.57
C HIS A 276 0.73 15.32 6.15
N GLY A 277 0.73 14.00 6.34
CA GLY A 277 1.81 13.10 5.96
C GLY A 277 3.07 13.26 6.79
N GLY A 278 2.98 13.75 8.03
CA GLY A 278 4.12 14.04 8.90
C GLY A 278 4.91 15.28 8.47
N ARG A 279 4.35 16.13 7.60
CA ARG A 279 5.11 17.22 6.95
C ARG A 279 4.99 18.58 7.63
N ARG A 280 4.10 18.73 8.61
CA ARG A 280 3.81 20.03 9.25
C ARG A 280 5.02 20.64 9.95
N PHE A 281 5.92 19.80 10.47
CA PHE A 281 7.19 20.22 11.06
C PHE A 281 8.39 20.09 10.10
N GLY A 282 8.13 20.15 8.78
CA GLY A 282 9.12 20.14 7.71
C GLY A 282 8.89 19.02 6.70
N LYS A 283 8.98 19.33 5.40
CA LYS A 283 8.66 18.39 4.31
C LYS A 283 9.40 17.06 4.42
N GLN A 284 10.70 17.09 4.73
CA GLN A 284 11.53 15.88 4.89
C GLN A 284 11.80 15.58 6.37
N VAL A 285 12.19 16.60 7.14
CA VAL A 285 12.58 16.44 8.54
C VAL A 285 11.42 15.95 9.42
N GLY A 286 10.20 16.41 9.16
CA GLY A 286 9.01 15.93 9.86
C GLY A 286 8.74 14.45 9.59
N VAL A 287 8.82 14.02 8.32
CA VAL A 287 8.67 12.62 7.91
C VAL A 287 9.75 11.74 8.57
N ASN A 288 11.00 12.20 8.60
CA ASN A 288 12.08 11.48 9.28
C ASN A 288 11.80 11.30 10.77
N ARG A 289 11.16 12.28 11.42
CA ARG A 289 10.77 12.17 12.83
C ARG A 289 9.61 11.20 13.05
N VAL A 290 8.65 11.15 12.13
CA VAL A 290 7.61 10.10 12.11
C VAL A 290 8.27 8.72 11.98
N ILE A 291 9.22 8.56 11.05
CA ILE A 291 9.98 7.31 10.88
C ILE A 291 10.73 6.93 12.16
N ASP A 292 11.35 7.88 12.86
CA ASP A 292 12.06 7.61 14.11
C ASP A 292 11.13 7.06 15.20
N VAL A 293 9.96 7.69 15.39
CA VAL A 293 8.94 7.20 16.33
C VAL A 293 8.50 5.77 15.97
N LEU A 294 8.17 5.52 14.70
CA LEU A 294 7.72 4.20 14.25
C LEU A 294 8.81 3.11 14.38
N LYS A 295 10.08 3.45 14.08
CA LYS A 295 11.22 2.54 14.27
C LYS A 295 11.46 2.20 15.74
N LYS A 296 11.33 3.20 16.62
CA LYS A 296 11.51 3.00 18.06
C LYS A 296 10.43 2.09 18.65
N GLU A 297 9.18 2.28 18.24
CA GLU A 297 8.08 1.42 18.71
C GLU A 297 8.14 0.01 18.11
N ASN A 298 8.64 -0.10 16.88
CA ASN A 298 8.89 -1.38 16.21
C ASN A 298 7.65 -2.28 16.19
N ALA A 299 6.47 -1.70 15.93
CA ALA A 299 5.20 -2.41 15.81
C ALA A 299 5.21 -3.32 14.59
N ASP A 300 4.54 -4.46 14.66
CA ASP A 300 4.52 -5.45 13.59
C ASP A 300 3.53 -5.10 12.48
N VAL A 301 2.40 -4.47 12.84
CA VAL A 301 1.38 -4.00 11.92
C VAL A 301 0.94 -2.59 12.33
N ILE A 302 0.85 -1.70 11.37
CA ILE A 302 0.63 -0.27 11.58
C ILE A 302 -0.49 0.22 10.66
N GLY A 303 -1.50 0.89 11.23
CA GLY A 303 -2.43 1.74 10.49
C GLY A 303 -1.96 3.19 10.55
N LEU A 304 -1.80 3.84 9.40
CA LEU A 304 -1.42 5.25 9.30
C LEU A 304 -2.50 6.06 8.61
N ILE A 305 -2.90 7.13 9.28
CA ILE A 305 -3.95 8.06 8.86
C ILE A 305 -3.31 9.41 8.48
N GLU A 306 -3.94 10.13 7.55
CA GLU A 306 -3.40 11.35 6.94
C GLU A 306 -2.03 11.16 6.30
N THR A 307 -1.85 10.06 5.58
CA THR A 307 -0.55 9.67 5.02
C THR A 307 -0.07 10.63 3.91
N TYR A 308 -0.98 11.11 3.06
CA TYR A 308 -0.78 12.12 2.01
C TYR A 308 0.56 12.02 1.27
N GLY A 309 0.84 10.82 0.73
CA GLY A 309 2.01 10.56 -0.12
C GLY A 309 3.33 10.35 0.62
N SER A 310 3.33 10.24 1.95
CA SER A 310 4.54 9.88 2.73
C SER A 310 4.70 8.36 2.93
N GLY A 311 3.64 7.58 2.72
CA GLY A 311 3.55 6.16 3.08
C GLY A 311 4.63 5.27 2.46
N ALA A 312 4.93 5.45 1.17
CA ALA A 312 5.95 4.64 0.49
C ALA A 312 7.33 4.80 1.13
N ILE A 313 7.75 6.03 1.42
CA ILE A 313 9.04 6.33 2.06
C ILE A 313 9.07 5.79 3.49
N ILE A 314 7.97 5.93 4.23
CA ILE A 314 7.87 5.44 5.61
C ILE A 314 7.96 3.91 5.63
N ALA A 315 7.10 3.21 4.90
CA ALA A 315 7.08 1.74 4.85
C ALA A 315 8.42 1.17 4.39
N ASP A 316 9.03 1.80 3.38
CA ASP A 316 10.34 1.39 2.88
C ASP A 316 11.45 1.58 3.93
N SER A 317 11.42 2.69 4.66
CA SER A 317 12.36 2.98 5.76
C SER A 317 12.24 2.00 6.93
N LEU A 318 11.04 1.44 7.15
CA LEU A 318 10.78 0.39 8.14
C LEU A 318 11.14 -1.02 7.62
N GLY A 319 11.22 -1.19 6.30
CA GLY A 319 11.40 -2.49 5.66
C GLY A 319 10.10 -3.29 5.53
N TYR A 320 8.96 -2.61 5.50
CA TYR A 320 7.63 -3.24 5.62
C TYR A 320 6.98 -3.43 4.23
N TYR A 321 6.00 -4.32 4.19
CA TYR A 321 4.99 -4.37 3.13
C TYR A 321 4.11 -3.13 3.25
N PHE A 322 3.77 -2.51 2.11
CA PHE A 322 3.01 -1.27 2.06
C PHE A 322 1.68 -1.47 1.34
N TYR A 323 0.58 -1.08 1.96
CA TYR A 323 -0.72 -0.98 1.29
C TYR A 323 -1.26 0.43 1.41
N LEU A 324 -1.38 1.11 0.26
CA LEU A 324 -2.05 2.41 0.14
C LEU A 324 -3.54 2.17 -0.13
N ILE A 325 -4.38 2.41 0.87
CA ILE A 325 -5.84 2.33 0.73
C ILE A 325 -6.34 3.57 -0.01
N SER A 326 -5.82 4.75 0.35
CA SER A 326 -6.11 6.02 -0.31
C SER A 326 -5.02 7.04 -0.01
N SER A 327 -5.18 8.28 -0.49
CA SER A 327 -4.29 9.38 -0.09
C SER A 327 -4.32 9.64 1.43
N ASN A 328 -5.37 9.22 2.14
CA ASN A 328 -5.51 9.38 3.58
C ASN A 328 -4.94 8.18 4.35
N LEU A 329 -5.34 6.97 3.99
CA LEU A 329 -5.12 5.77 4.80
C LEU A 329 -4.06 4.83 4.20
N SER A 330 -3.23 4.24 5.06
CA SER A 330 -2.32 3.17 4.67
C SER A 330 -2.09 2.13 5.76
N ILE A 331 -1.86 0.89 5.33
CA ILE A 331 -1.47 -0.21 6.21
C ILE A 331 -0.01 -0.57 5.92
N MET A 332 0.78 -0.74 6.97
CA MET A 332 2.16 -1.22 6.88
C MET A 332 2.30 -2.47 7.72
N SER A 333 2.99 -3.46 7.19
CA SER A 333 3.13 -4.76 7.87
C SER A 333 4.54 -5.30 7.73
N ARG A 334 5.10 -5.82 8.82
CA ARG A 334 6.31 -6.66 8.79
C ARG A 334 6.07 -7.95 8.02
N TYR A 335 4.83 -8.42 8.02
CA TYR A 335 4.40 -9.69 7.45
C TYR A 335 3.70 -9.51 6.10
N PRO A 336 3.73 -10.52 5.20
CA PRO A 336 3.06 -10.45 3.91
C PRO A 336 1.56 -10.14 4.01
N ILE A 337 1.07 -9.37 3.04
CA ILE A 337 -0.36 -9.13 2.82
C ILE A 337 -0.83 -10.16 1.80
N ASP A 338 -1.74 -11.05 2.21
CA ASP A 338 -2.31 -12.08 1.35
C ASP A 338 -3.39 -11.48 0.43
N GLU A 339 -4.24 -10.63 0.99
CA GLU A 339 -5.39 -10.05 0.30
C GLU A 339 -5.76 -8.71 0.94
N THR A 340 -6.20 -7.77 0.12
CA THR A 340 -6.78 -6.48 0.49
C THR A 340 -8.29 -6.59 0.68
N ILE A 341 -8.83 -5.72 1.53
CA ILE A 341 -10.25 -5.66 1.85
C ILE A 341 -10.71 -4.23 1.62
N GLN A 342 -11.59 -4.04 0.64
CA GLN A 342 -12.19 -2.74 0.36
C GLN A 342 -13.51 -2.62 1.12
N LEU A 343 -13.69 -1.51 1.82
CA LEU A 343 -14.92 -1.23 2.56
C LEU A 343 -15.29 0.24 2.51
N PHE A 344 -16.60 0.48 2.50
CA PHE A 344 -17.26 1.79 2.51
C PHE A 344 -16.68 2.75 1.45
N ARG A 345 -15.80 3.69 1.87
CA ARG A 345 -15.08 4.59 0.97
C ARG A 345 -13.60 4.47 1.31
N SER A 346 -12.75 4.31 0.31
CA SER A 346 -11.29 4.17 0.47
C SER A 346 -10.64 5.32 1.27
N PHE A 347 -11.20 6.53 1.21
CA PHE A 347 -10.74 7.67 2.02
C PHE A 347 -11.02 7.50 3.53
N ASN A 348 -12.03 6.72 3.89
CA ASN A 348 -12.51 6.50 5.25
C ASN A 348 -12.14 5.14 5.81
N SER A 349 -11.91 4.12 4.99
CA SER A 349 -11.66 2.78 5.49
C SER A 349 -11.06 1.83 4.46
N GLY A 350 -10.27 0.88 4.95
CA GLY A 350 -9.77 -0.26 4.20
C GLY A 350 -9.20 -1.30 5.16
N GLY A 351 -8.86 -2.48 4.63
CA GLY A 351 -8.31 -3.56 5.44
C GLY A 351 -7.45 -4.53 4.64
N ALA A 352 -6.82 -5.46 5.34
CA ALA A 352 -5.98 -6.48 4.74
C ALA A 352 -5.97 -7.75 5.59
N PHE A 353 -5.88 -8.89 4.93
CA PHE A 353 -5.50 -10.16 5.55
C PHE A 353 -3.97 -10.25 5.58
N ILE A 354 -3.41 -10.37 6.79
CA ILE A 354 -1.96 -10.37 7.03
C ILE A 354 -1.54 -11.75 7.55
N ARG A 355 -0.60 -12.39 6.87
CA ARG A 355 -0.11 -13.74 7.14
C ARG A 355 1.13 -13.73 8.03
N LEU A 356 0.98 -14.12 9.29
CA LEU A 356 2.08 -14.07 10.29
C LEU A 356 3.04 -15.27 10.18
N ASN A 357 2.54 -16.42 9.73
CA ASN A 357 3.28 -17.64 9.35
C ASN A 357 2.34 -18.55 8.53
N GLU A 358 2.72 -19.79 8.25
CA GLU A 358 1.93 -20.76 7.49
C GLU A 358 0.46 -20.90 7.98
N GLU A 359 0.24 -20.82 9.30
CA GLU A 359 -1.04 -21.14 9.96
C GLU A 359 -1.78 -19.91 10.52
N GLN A 360 -1.06 -18.86 10.93
CA GLN A 360 -1.65 -17.68 11.56
C GLN A 360 -1.88 -16.55 10.57
N GLN A 361 -3.11 -16.03 10.58
CA GLN A 361 -3.52 -14.86 9.84
C GLN A 361 -4.35 -13.94 10.74
N ILE A 362 -4.32 -12.65 10.47
CA ILE A 362 -5.23 -11.66 11.05
C ILE A 362 -5.94 -10.86 9.96
N ALA A 363 -7.12 -10.34 10.28
CA ALA A 363 -7.76 -9.30 9.48
C ALA A 363 -7.53 -7.95 10.16
N PHE A 364 -6.83 -7.04 9.48
CA PHE A 364 -6.45 -5.73 9.99
C PHE A 364 -7.20 -4.64 9.23
N TYR A 365 -7.82 -3.70 9.94
CA TYR A 365 -8.60 -2.61 9.36
C TYR A 365 -8.10 -1.28 9.90
N ASP A 366 -8.00 -0.29 9.02
CA ASP A 366 -7.68 1.09 9.36
C ASP A 366 -8.83 1.99 8.89
N ILE A 367 -9.25 2.93 9.75
CA ILE A 367 -10.38 3.83 9.47
C ILE A 367 -10.09 5.27 9.86
N TRP A 368 -10.78 6.18 9.18
CA TRP A 368 -10.90 7.59 9.52
C TRP A 368 -12.35 8.02 9.37
N LEU A 369 -12.99 8.38 10.48
CA LEU A 369 -14.37 8.86 10.48
C LEU A 369 -14.42 10.39 10.35
N HIS A 370 -15.59 10.91 9.95
CA HIS A 370 -15.79 12.35 9.79
C HIS A 370 -15.38 13.16 11.02
N TYR A 371 -14.60 14.23 10.83
CA TYR A 371 -14.05 15.09 11.89
C TYR A 371 -15.07 15.92 12.70
N LEU A 372 -16.37 15.77 12.42
CA LEU A 372 -17.45 16.53 13.06
C LEU A 372 -18.55 15.57 13.51
N PRO A 373 -19.33 15.94 14.53
CA PRO A 373 -19.27 17.18 15.33
C PRO A 373 -18.16 17.23 16.40
N ASP A 374 -17.84 18.44 16.89
CA ASP A 374 -16.86 18.69 17.96
C ASP A 374 -17.54 18.75 19.35
N VAL A 375 -16.81 18.36 20.40
CA VAL A 375 -17.30 18.29 21.80
C VAL A 375 -17.31 19.62 22.56
N ALA A 376 -16.80 20.71 21.97
CA ALA A 376 -16.53 22.02 22.59
C ALA A 376 -17.70 22.61 23.38
N ASP A 377 -18.91 22.33 22.92
CA ASP A 377 -20.14 22.96 23.40
C ASP A 377 -20.97 22.05 24.31
N LEU A 378 -20.53 20.81 24.58
CA LEU A 378 -21.31 19.85 25.36
C LEU A 378 -21.55 20.27 26.83
N ASN A 379 -20.75 21.20 27.36
CA ASN A 379 -20.96 21.79 28.68
C ASN A 379 -22.02 22.92 28.71
N LYS A 380 -22.58 23.32 27.56
CA LYS A 380 -23.56 24.42 27.46
C LYS A 380 -25.01 24.00 27.73
N GLY A 381 -25.25 22.75 28.10
CA GLY A 381 -26.57 22.24 28.48
C GLY A 381 -27.18 21.27 27.46
N LYS A 382 -28.45 20.89 27.72
CA LYS A 382 -29.13 19.79 27.01
C LYS A 382 -29.33 20.05 25.52
N GLU A 383 -29.52 21.30 25.14
CA GLU A 383 -29.72 21.73 23.77
C GLU A 383 -28.45 21.53 22.93
N ALA A 384 -27.28 21.81 23.50
CA ALA A 384 -25.99 21.58 22.84
C ALA A 384 -25.69 20.08 22.69
N ILE A 385 -26.00 19.28 23.71
CA ILE A 385 -25.90 17.82 23.65
C ILE A 385 -26.83 17.26 22.56
N LYS A 386 -28.09 17.69 22.54
CA LYS A 386 -29.06 17.27 21.51
C LYS A 386 -28.57 17.62 20.11
N LYS A 387 -28.04 18.84 19.91
CA LYS A 387 -27.46 19.24 18.63
C LYS A 387 -26.28 18.37 18.21
N TYR A 388 -25.37 18.07 19.14
CA TYR A 388 -24.25 17.16 18.88
C TYR A 388 -24.76 15.78 18.44
N GLU A 389 -25.74 15.21 19.14
CA GLU A 389 -26.33 13.91 18.80
C GLU A 389 -27.00 13.92 17.42
N GLU A 390 -27.71 15.01 17.08
CA GLU A 390 -28.33 15.20 15.76
C GLU A 390 -27.29 15.32 14.64
N ASP A 391 -26.22 16.10 14.86
CA ASP A 391 -25.13 16.28 13.89
C ASP A 391 -24.31 14.99 13.70
N GLU A 392 -24.03 14.24 14.77
CA GLU A 392 -23.32 12.96 14.73
C GLU A 392 -24.12 11.88 13.99
N ALA A 393 -25.46 11.91 14.14
CA ALA A 393 -26.37 11.03 13.42
C ALA A 393 -26.35 11.23 11.89
N GLN A 394 -25.87 12.38 11.40
CA GLN A 394 -25.71 12.66 9.96
C GLN A 394 -24.29 12.41 9.42
N THR A 395 -23.31 12.17 10.30
CA THR A 395 -21.88 12.12 9.96
C THR A 395 -21.25 10.79 10.37
N ARG A 396 -20.57 10.72 11.52
CA ARG A 396 -19.80 9.53 11.94
C ARG A 396 -20.65 8.28 12.16
N LEU A 397 -21.88 8.46 12.65
CA LEU A 397 -22.73 7.33 13.02
C LEU A 397 -23.16 6.45 11.83
N PRO A 398 -23.64 6.99 10.70
CA PRO A 398 -23.89 6.18 9.51
C PRO A 398 -22.60 5.58 8.93
N GLU A 399 -21.47 6.28 9.00
CA GLU A 399 -20.17 5.77 8.52
C GLU A 399 -19.73 4.51 9.28
N ILE A 400 -19.67 4.57 10.61
CA ILE A 400 -19.23 3.42 11.42
C ILE A 400 -20.20 2.24 11.29
N ARG A 401 -21.51 2.50 11.13
CA ARG A 401 -22.52 1.44 10.95
C ARG A 401 -22.31 0.70 9.63
N GLU A 402 -22.06 1.42 8.54
CA GLU A 402 -21.82 0.79 7.24
C GLU A 402 -20.48 0.05 7.22
N ILE A 403 -19.42 0.63 7.79
CA ILE A 403 -18.12 -0.04 7.97
C ILE A 403 -18.28 -1.36 8.74
N LEU A 404 -18.89 -1.34 9.93
CA LEU A 404 -19.07 -2.53 10.76
C LEU A 404 -19.96 -3.58 10.09
N LYS A 405 -20.94 -3.15 9.29
CA LYS A 405 -21.78 -4.05 8.50
C LYS A 405 -20.98 -4.75 7.41
N GLN A 406 -20.11 -4.04 6.70
CA GLN A 406 -19.25 -4.64 5.67
C GLN A 406 -18.15 -5.53 6.27
N MET A 407 -17.72 -5.26 7.49
CA MET A 407 -16.79 -6.13 8.25
C MET A 407 -17.47 -7.40 8.81
N ALA A 408 -18.80 -7.49 8.81
CA ALA A 408 -19.54 -8.59 9.44
C ALA A 408 -19.11 -10.00 8.97
N PRO A 409 -18.89 -10.25 7.66
CA PRO A 409 -18.43 -11.57 7.19
C PRO A 409 -17.09 -11.99 7.81
N HIS A 410 -16.15 -11.07 7.96
CA HIS A 410 -14.82 -11.34 8.51
C HIS A 410 -14.86 -11.46 10.03
N THR A 411 -15.62 -10.60 10.71
CA THR A 411 -15.77 -10.67 12.18
C THR A 411 -16.52 -11.91 12.65
N ALA A 412 -17.37 -12.52 11.82
CA ALA A 412 -18.00 -13.80 12.10
C ALA A 412 -16.97 -14.96 12.19
N GLN A 413 -15.82 -14.82 11.52
CA GLN A 413 -14.72 -15.79 11.51
C GLN A 413 -13.59 -15.44 12.52
N SER A 414 -13.84 -14.49 13.43
CA SER A 414 -12.83 -13.98 14.37
C SER A 414 -12.24 -15.01 15.35
N ALA A 415 -12.88 -16.17 15.52
CA ALA A 415 -12.31 -17.28 16.27
C ALA A 415 -11.12 -17.93 15.53
N GLU A 416 -11.16 -17.97 14.20
CA GLU A 416 -10.09 -18.51 13.36
C GLU A 416 -9.09 -17.42 12.97
N THR A 417 -9.59 -16.31 12.44
CA THR A 417 -8.79 -15.16 11.98
C THR A 417 -9.13 -13.94 12.83
N PRO A 418 -8.36 -13.65 13.89
CA PRO A 418 -8.63 -12.51 14.76
C PRO A 418 -8.69 -11.20 13.98
N VAL A 419 -9.59 -10.32 14.42
CA VAL A 419 -9.84 -9.04 13.76
C VAL A 419 -9.30 -7.91 14.63
N ILE A 420 -8.56 -7.00 14.02
CA ILE A 420 -8.07 -5.77 14.64
C ILE A 420 -8.61 -4.59 13.83
N LEU A 421 -9.33 -3.69 14.50
CA LEU A 421 -9.86 -2.46 13.94
C LEU A 421 -9.15 -1.29 14.60
N VAL A 422 -8.38 -0.56 13.81
CA VAL A 422 -7.72 0.66 14.27
C VAL A 422 -8.27 1.87 13.52
N GLY A 423 -8.04 3.06 14.06
CA GLY A 423 -8.32 4.28 13.33
C GLY A 423 -8.41 5.52 14.20
N ASP A 424 -8.55 6.64 13.52
CA ASP A 424 -8.99 7.91 14.07
C ASP A 424 -10.52 8.02 13.90
N PHE A 425 -11.22 7.88 15.01
CA PHE A 425 -12.69 7.91 15.03
C PHE A 425 -13.22 9.34 15.11
N ASN A 426 -12.34 10.33 15.29
CA ASN A 426 -12.70 11.74 15.51
C ASN A 426 -13.69 11.98 16.66
N CYS A 427 -13.90 11.01 17.55
CA CYS A 427 -14.80 11.13 18.69
C CYS A 427 -14.26 10.37 19.91
N ASP A 428 -14.58 10.88 21.09
CA ASP A 428 -14.35 10.17 22.35
C ASP A 428 -15.23 8.91 22.48
N SER A 429 -14.90 8.07 23.45
CA SER A 429 -15.63 6.85 23.73
C SER A 429 -16.66 7.05 24.82
N HIS A 430 -17.80 6.37 24.70
CA HIS A 430 -18.78 6.22 25.77
C HIS A 430 -18.19 5.57 27.04
N LEU A 431 -17.05 4.87 26.91
CA LEU A 431 -16.31 4.33 28.05
C LEU A 431 -15.56 5.44 28.82
N ASP A 432 -15.08 6.46 28.11
CA ASP A 432 -14.36 7.59 28.70
C ASP A 432 -15.34 8.61 29.30
N TRP A 433 -16.51 8.81 28.67
CA TRP A 433 -17.55 9.74 29.12
C TRP A 433 -18.62 9.03 29.94
N ASN A 434 -18.40 8.96 31.25
CA ASN A 434 -19.31 8.34 32.20
C ASN A 434 -19.54 9.24 33.43
N GLU A 435 -20.41 8.83 34.35
CA GLU A 435 -20.76 9.63 35.53
C GLU A 435 -19.55 9.94 36.42
N GLN A 436 -18.57 9.03 36.52
CA GLN A 436 -17.35 9.24 37.31
C GLN A 436 -16.44 10.31 36.68
N THR A 437 -16.40 10.39 35.35
CA THR A 437 -15.53 11.32 34.61
C THR A 437 -16.19 12.65 34.27
N ARG A 438 -17.49 12.80 34.54
CA ARG A 438 -18.24 14.06 34.32
C ARG A 438 -17.52 15.31 34.86
N PRO A 439 -16.90 15.32 36.05
CA PRO A 439 -16.13 16.48 36.51
C PRO A 439 -14.92 16.83 35.62
N ALA A 440 -14.25 15.81 35.07
CA ALA A 440 -13.14 15.99 34.13
C ALA A 440 -13.61 16.58 32.79
N HIS A 441 -14.87 16.36 32.42
CA HIS A 441 -15.52 16.94 31.23
C HIS A 441 -16.31 18.22 31.54
N GLN A 442 -15.95 18.95 32.60
CA GLN A 442 -16.60 20.20 33.02
C GLN A 442 -18.13 20.08 33.21
N GLY A 443 -18.61 18.93 33.67
CA GLY A 443 -20.04 18.67 33.86
C GLY A 443 -20.76 18.16 32.62
N ALA A 444 -20.10 18.10 31.46
CA ALA A 444 -20.69 17.61 30.22
C ALA A 444 -20.87 16.08 30.23
N PHE A 445 -21.88 15.61 29.49
CA PHE A 445 -22.12 14.20 29.24
C PHE A 445 -22.87 14.02 27.91
N ALA A 446 -22.39 13.15 27.04
CA ALA A 446 -23.03 12.76 25.79
C ALA A 446 -22.95 11.24 25.63
N LYS A 447 -23.89 10.64 24.88
CA LYS A 447 -23.94 9.17 24.73
C LYS A 447 -22.79 8.59 23.91
N LEU A 448 -22.23 9.39 23.00
CA LEU A 448 -21.11 9.03 22.11
C LEU A 448 -21.32 7.68 21.41
N GLU A 449 -22.40 7.61 20.64
CA GLU A 449 -22.97 6.36 20.10
C GLU A 449 -22.02 5.61 19.15
N VAL A 450 -21.08 6.31 18.51
CA VAL A 450 -20.12 5.74 17.55
C VAL A 450 -19.30 4.59 18.18
N SER A 451 -18.62 4.87 19.29
CA SER A 451 -17.82 3.88 20.02
C SER A 451 -18.69 2.73 20.57
N LYS A 452 -19.94 3.03 20.95
CA LYS A 452 -20.90 2.03 21.38
C LYS A 452 -21.26 1.05 20.26
N GLN A 453 -21.41 1.53 19.01
CA GLN A 453 -21.65 0.63 17.86
C GLN A 453 -20.56 -0.44 17.71
N VAL A 454 -19.30 -0.08 17.97
CA VAL A 454 -18.15 -1.01 17.87
C VAL A 454 -18.22 -2.08 18.96
N ILE A 455 -18.43 -1.68 20.21
CA ILE A 455 -18.55 -2.60 21.35
C ILE A 455 -19.78 -3.51 21.22
N ASP A 456 -20.92 -2.97 20.78
CA ASP A 456 -22.16 -3.75 20.55
C ASP A 456 -21.97 -4.82 19.44
N LYS A 457 -20.94 -4.69 18.58
CA LYS A 457 -20.53 -5.72 17.60
C LYS A 457 -19.54 -6.73 18.15
N GLY A 458 -19.26 -6.71 19.45
CA GLY A 458 -18.41 -7.68 20.15
C GLY A 458 -16.92 -7.41 20.01
N PHE A 459 -16.53 -6.18 19.65
CA PHE A 459 -15.14 -5.74 19.76
C PHE A 459 -14.82 -5.35 21.20
N THR A 460 -13.53 -5.40 21.54
CA THR A 460 -12.99 -4.93 22.82
C THR A 460 -12.02 -3.78 22.57
N ASP A 461 -12.18 -2.67 23.30
CA ASP A 461 -11.22 -1.56 23.35
C ASP A 461 -9.97 -2.03 24.09
N SER A 462 -8.84 -2.17 23.40
CA SER A 462 -7.63 -2.74 24.02
C SER A 462 -7.04 -1.87 25.14
N PHE A 463 -7.18 -0.55 25.05
CA PHE A 463 -6.68 0.36 26.09
C PHE A 463 -7.57 0.27 27.33
N ARG A 464 -8.89 0.37 27.16
CA ARG A 464 -9.84 0.30 28.29
C ARG A 464 -9.97 -1.07 28.92
N HIS A 465 -9.67 -2.12 28.17
CA HIS A 465 -9.58 -3.47 28.72
C HIS A 465 -8.46 -3.58 29.78
N LEU A 466 -7.30 -2.96 29.52
CA LEU A 466 -6.16 -2.97 30.44
C LEU A 466 -6.25 -1.88 31.51
N TYR A 467 -6.81 -0.73 31.18
CA TYR A 467 -6.91 0.44 32.06
C TYR A 467 -8.36 0.91 32.17
N PRO A 468 -9.21 0.22 32.97
CA PRO A 468 -10.62 0.55 33.09
C PRO A 468 -10.87 1.87 33.85
N ASP A 469 -9.96 2.29 34.73
CA ASP A 469 -10.08 3.57 35.44
C ASP A 469 -9.61 4.74 34.56
N VAL A 470 -10.60 5.49 34.06
CA VAL A 470 -10.40 6.63 33.15
C VAL A 470 -9.71 7.81 33.83
N LEU A 471 -9.95 8.03 35.13
CA LEU A 471 -9.35 9.16 35.86
C LEU A 471 -7.86 8.95 36.11
N LEU A 472 -7.45 7.69 36.28
CA LEU A 472 -6.03 7.34 36.42
C LEU A 472 -5.33 7.28 35.06
N ASN A 473 -6.00 6.78 34.02
CA ASN A 473 -5.41 6.57 32.71
C ASN A 473 -6.31 7.18 31.64
N GLN A 474 -6.09 8.44 31.29
CA GLN A 474 -6.91 9.10 30.26
C GLN A 474 -6.63 8.56 28.85
N GLY A 475 -5.37 8.22 28.55
CA GLY A 475 -4.98 7.69 27.24
C GLY A 475 -5.19 8.68 26.10
N ALA A 476 -5.09 9.99 26.37
CA ALA A 476 -5.42 11.02 25.41
C ALA A 476 -4.50 11.00 24.18
N THR A 477 -5.12 11.14 23.01
CA THR A 477 -4.48 11.18 21.69
C THR A 477 -4.71 12.50 20.98
N TRP A 478 -5.73 13.27 21.37
CA TRP A 478 -5.99 14.61 20.86
C TRP A 478 -5.95 15.65 22.00
N SER A 479 -5.03 16.62 22.01
CA SER A 479 -3.86 16.73 21.13
C SER A 479 -2.59 16.93 21.96
N PRO A 480 -1.49 16.21 21.65
CA PRO A 480 -0.16 16.48 22.18
C PRO A 480 0.33 17.92 21.96
N LEU A 481 -0.27 18.67 21.03
CA LEU A 481 0.11 20.04 20.70
C LEU A 481 -0.76 21.10 21.40
N ILE A 482 -1.87 20.71 22.04
CA ILE A 482 -2.74 21.68 22.73
C ILE A 482 -2.11 22.10 24.07
N ASN A 483 -2.19 23.40 24.34
CA ASN A 483 -1.75 23.99 25.58
C ASN A 483 -2.68 23.57 26.75
N LEU A 484 -2.13 22.84 27.72
CA LEU A 484 -2.82 22.37 28.94
C LEU A 484 -3.41 23.50 29.82
N GLY A 485 -3.11 24.77 29.54
CA GLY A 485 -3.75 25.93 30.18
C GLY A 485 -5.09 26.37 29.57
N ALA A 486 -5.57 25.71 28.50
CA ALA A 486 -6.79 26.07 27.81
C ALA A 486 -8.05 25.67 28.62
N LYS A 487 -9.02 26.60 28.70
CA LYS A 487 -10.30 26.38 29.42
C LYS A 487 -11.43 25.83 28.54
N LYS A 488 -11.24 25.77 27.22
CA LYS A 488 -12.25 25.27 26.28
C LYS A 488 -12.36 23.75 26.40
N LEU A 489 -13.58 23.22 26.35
CA LEU A 489 -13.83 21.78 26.48
C LEU A 489 -13.13 20.99 25.38
N SER A 490 -13.08 21.50 24.14
CA SER A 490 -12.34 20.87 23.04
C SER A 490 -10.81 20.95 23.16
N CYS A 491 -10.30 21.64 24.17
CA CYS A 491 -8.88 21.65 24.50
C CYS A 491 -8.55 20.74 25.69
N LEU A 492 -9.53 20.05 26.27
CA LEU A 492 -9.25 18.99 27.23
C LEU A 492 -8.66 17.78 26.51
N PRO A 493 -7.83 16.98 27.21
CA PRO A 493 -7.32 15.74 26.65
C PRO A 493 -8.46 14.82 26.22
N GLN A 494 -8.50 14.50 24.92
CA GLN A 494 -9.48 13.62 24.30
C GLN A 494 -8.78 12.36 23.79
N ARG A 495 -9.50 11.25 23.74
CA ARG A 495 -9.00 9.99 23.19
C ARG A 495 -9.88 9.65 21.99
N ILE A 496 -9.36 9.87 20.79
CA ILE A 496 -10.11 9.71 19.54
C ILE A 496 -9.49 8.67 18.60
N ASP A 497 -8.29 8.20 18.90
CA ASP A 497 -7.61 7.14 18.16
C ASP A 497 -7.66 5.83 18.98
N TYR A 498 -7.98 4.72 18.31
CA TYR A 498 -8.29 3.46 19.00
C TYR A 498 -7.64 2.24 18.34
N ILE A 499 -7.37 1.23 19.17
CA ILE A 499 -7.12 -0.14 18.74
C ILE A 499 -8.20 -1.02 19.39
N TYR A 500 -9.17 -1.44 18.59
CA TYR A 500 -10.17 -2.44 18.93
C TYR A 500 -9.74 -3.81 18.41
N TYR A 501 -10.08 -4.88 19.14
CA TYR A 501 -9.82 -6.25 18.70
C TYR A 501 -11.02 -7.17 18.96
N LYS A 502 -11.10 -8.26 18.19
CA LYS A 502 -12.11 -9.30 18.32
C LYS A 502 -11.51 -10.66 17.98
N GLY A 503 -11.85 -11.67 18.78
CA GLY A 503 -11.35 -13.04 18.67
C GLY A 503 -10.57 -13.47 19.91
N GLU A 504 -10.73 -14.73 20.32
CA GLU A 504 -10.20 -15.22 21.61
C GLU A 504 -8.69 -15.51 21.59
N LYS A 505 -8.09 -15.55 20.39
CA LYS A 505 -6.65 -15.82 20.19
C LYS A 505 -5.76 -14.64 20.58
N LEU A 506 -6.29 -13.42 20.68
CA LEU A 506 -5.53 -12.23 21.06
C LEU A 506 -5.78 -11.87 22.52
N ILE A 507 -4.70 -11.77 23.30
CA ILE A 507 -4.75 -11.27 24.69
C ILE A 507 -3.89 -10.01 24.79
N PRO A 508 -4.48 -8.81 24.97
CA PRO A 508 -3.68 -7.61 25.19
C PRO A 508 -2.96 -7.71 26.53
N TYR A 509 -1.70 -7.30 26.58
CA TYR A 509 -0.91 -7.26 27.83
C TYR A 509 -0.21 -5.91 28.07
N ARG A 510 -0.20 -5.03 27.07
CA ARG A 510 0.28 -3.65 27.17
C ARG A 510 -0.46 -2.79 26.16
N SER A 511 -0.89 -1.60 26.56
CA SER A 511 -1.43 -0.58 25.65
C SER A 511 -0.99 0.80 26.12
N GLU A 512 -0.64 1.71 25.21
CA GLU A 512 -0.11 3.04 25.53
C GLU A 512 -0.50 4.06 24.46
N ALA A 513 -0.78 5.29 24.91
CA ALA A 513 -0.89 6.47 24.05
C ALA A 513 0.42 7.27 24.14
N LEU A 514 1.10 7.41 23.01
CA LEU A 514 2.39 8.05 22.86
C LEU A 514 2.20 9.47 22.32
N SER A 515 2.80 10.43 22.99
CA SER A 515 2.67 11.87 22.66
C SER A 515 3.99 12.62 22.84
N HIS A 516 5.10 11.89 23.00
CA HIS A 516 6.40 12.46 23.31
C HIS A 516 7.51 11.92 22.41
N HIS A 517 8.34 12.85 21.94
CA HIS A 517 9.58 12.58 21.22
C HIS A 517 10.64 13.54 21.77
N PRO A 518 11.91 13.11 22.00
CA PRO A 518 12.92 13.94 22.65
C PRO A 518 13.15 15.32 22.02
N VAL A 519 13.01 15.43 20.70
CA VAL A 519 13.15 16.69 19.93
C VAL A 519 11.82 17.47 19.83
N GLY A 520 10.69 16.80 20.03
CA GLY A 520 9.35 17.38 19.83
C GLY A 520 8.48 16.47 18.97
N TRP A 521 7.24 16.26 19.39
CA TRP A 521 6.28 15.35 18.76
C TRP A 521 5.89 15.83 17.34
N PRO A 522 5.87 14.95 16.30
CA PRO A 522 5.72 15.37 14.90
C PRO A 522 4.27 15.41 14.37
N SER A 523 3.26 15.19 15.20
CA SER A 523 1.84 15.17 14.81
C SER A 523 0.99 15.94 15.82
N ASP A 524 -0.21 16.35 15.45
CA ASP A 524 -1.25 16.82 16.38
C ASP A 524 -2.05 15.66 17.00
N HIS A 525 -1.83 14.41 16.58
CA HIS A 525 -2.33 13.21 17.24
C HIS A 525 -1.22 12.45 17.97
N GLY A 526 -1.56 11.88 19.13
CA GLY A 526 -0.78 10.83 19.77
C GLY A 526 -0.91 9.50 19.02
N SER A 527 0.11 8.65 19.10
CA SER A 527 0.06 7.31 18.52
C SER A 527 -0.43 6.31 19.58
N VAL A 528 -1.28 5.37 19.21
CA VAL A 528 -1.71 4.29 20.12
C VAL A 528 -0.99 3.00 19.75
N VAL A 529 -0.46 2.31 20.74
CA VAL A 529 0.22 1.02 20.57
C VAL A 529 -0.41 0.01 21.52
N THR A 530 -0.70 -1.20 21.01
CA THR A 530 -1.12 -2.33 21.85
C THR A 530 -0.30 -3.57 21.50
N SER A 531 0.20 -4.26 22.53
CA SER A 531 0.89 -5.54 22.40
C SER A 531 -0.01 -6.68 22.89
N PHE A 532 -0.08 -7.74 22.08
CA PHE A 532 -0.90 -8.92 22.30
C PHE A 532 -0.04 -10.18 22.42
N TYR A 533 -0.46 -11.12 23.26
CA TYR A 533 -0.09 -12.52 23.13
C TYR A 533 -1.03 -13.22 22.15
N PHE A 534 -0.51 -14.15 21.38
CA PHE A 534 -1.25 -15.12 20.59
C PHE A 534 -1.43 -16.42 21.39
N LYS A 535 -2.69 -16.84 21.60
CA LYS A 535 -3.01 -18.15 22.21
C LYS A 535 -2.74 -19.32 21.27
#